data_AF-A0A3M2BPP6-F1
#
_entry.id   AF-A0A3M2BPP6-F1
#
_cell.length_a   1.000
_cell.length_b   1.000
_cell.length_c   1.000
_cell.angle_alpha   90.00
_cell.angle_beta   90.00
_cell.angle_gamma   90.00
#
_symmetry.space_group_name_H-M   'P 1'
#
loop_
_entity.id
_entity.type
_entity.pdbx_description
1 polymer ?
#
loop_
_entity_poly.entity_id
_entity_poly.type
_entity_poly.pdbx_seq_one_letter_code
_entity_poly.pdbx_strand_id
1 'polypeptide(L)'
;DSGGSFGIGKNASFAVSDLHTVFYATTWQDPDTGKECFAAQGKVKLVSHTGPDGTKLRATGYWGDPDGFCAITDRTAIPEWMNRTEIGTSIFSMGFRIAEDWAERMTFSLVTNFFCAIHREDMVFEVDGGKVNINRNTLEDLLTRQDIVNAAELAGHKNDLVFAQQLYRCMVSDIAEEQILDIPGLGRMRVRVLIEEGMPRRIGFIRNGMLITDNLRHFGHSLARFPGSRDFVVLVEPKDADTSAFLKKLENPSHDGFSAERISDSGKRVDAARAMKRLGRELRNIIKETTGVKHEGAVVLDELGRFFADPGQGQAPPDPDAEPDPERYTYKSQRKGQKKPRPAPVPNGGREGGSSRTGKGQSGNGGGTGKGTGSGSEGQGTRGYRQPVTLKDVRNRIRTNSSGAAISREIHFTPESDGLIELRVEATGIDKPENLVVESTSKGTVDSGAIIIEANTGQRESVTVTFDEPYEGPIELIAVSRTESLETTT
;
A
#
# COMPACT_ATOMS: atom_id res chain seq x y z
N ASP A 1 -7.90 -21.56 25.90
CA ASP A 1 -8.53 -21.11 24.65
C ASP A 1 -8.75 -19.61 24.60
N SER A 2 -8.12 -18.94 23.62
CA SER A 2 -8.22 -17.49 23.47
C SER A 2 -9.58 -17.11 22.86
N GLY A 3 -10.32 -16.25 23.57
CA GLY A 3 -11.62 -15.73 23.18
C GLY A 3 -11.69 -15.34 21.71
N GLY A 4 -12.68 -15.92 21.04
CA GLY A 4 -12.83 -15.86 19.59
C GLY A 4 -12.78 -14.43 19.04
N SER A 5 -12.32 -14.33 17.79
CA SER A 5 -12.57 -13.20 16.89
C SER A 5 -13.97 -12.64 17.17
N PHE A 6 -14.13 -11.31 17.31
CA PHE A 6 -15.33 -10.52 17.65
C PHE A 6 -16.63 -10.87 16.87
N GLY A 7 -17.03 -12.13 16.78
CA GLY A 7 -18.03 -12.67 15.86
C GLY A 7 -17.66 -12.58 14.37
N ILE A 8 -16.56 -11.95 13.98
CA ILE A 8 -16.25 -11.61 12.58
C ILE A 8 -16.07 -12.88 11.73
N GLY A 9 -15.22 -13.81 12.17
CA GLY A 9 -15.06 -15.10 11.48
C GLY A 9 -16.35 -15.93 11.45
N LYS A 10 -17.16 -15.87 12.54
CA LYS A 10 -18.46 -16.54 12.61
C LYS A 10 -19.47 -15.96 11.62
N ASN A 11 -19.37 -14.67 11.30
CA ASN A 11 -20.24 -14.00 10.34
C ASN A 11 -19.85 -14.26 8.88
N ALA A 12 -18.63 -14.71 8.59
CA ALA A 12 -18.18 -15.01 7.24
C ALA A 12 -19.09 -16.06 6.55
N SER A 13 -19.50 -17.10 7.28
CA SER A 13 -20.41 -18.13 6.77
C SER A 13 -21.79 -17.58 6.37
N PHE A 14 -22.21 -16.47 6.98
CA PHE A 14 -23.45 -15.76 6.63
C PHE A 14 -23.25 -14.76 5.49
N ALA A 15 -22.05 -14.21 5.31
CA ALA A 15 -21.75 -13.21 4.29
C ALA A 15 -21.75 -13.80 2.88
N VAL A 16 -21.47 -15.09 2.77
CA VAL A 16 -21.49 -15.85 1.49
C VAL A 16 -22.87 -16.45 1.17
N SER A 17 -23.87 -16.25 2.04
CA SER A 17 -25.22 -16.80 1.92
C SER A 17 -26.22 -15.69 1.61
N ASP A 18 -26.96 -15.80 0.51
CA ASP A 18 -28.10 -14.91 0.21
C ASP A 18 -29.27 -15.11 1.18
N LEU A 19 -29.38 -16.31 1.77
CA LEU A 19 -30.44 -16.66 2.71
C LEU A 19 -30.02 -16.41 4.17
N HIS A 20 -28.80 -15.92 4.40
CA HIS A 20 -28.19 -15.77 5.72
C HIS A 20 -28.45 -16.95 6.65
N THR A 21 -28.36 -18.17 6.11
CA THR A 21 -28.64 -19.42 6.83
C THR A 21 -27.43 -20.34 6.77
N VAL A 22 -27.00 -20.82 7.94
CA VAL A 22 -25.83 -21.69 8.08
C VAL A 22 -26.17 -22.85 9.00
N PHE A 23 -25.70 -24.04 8.64
CA PHE A 23 -25.72 -25.23 9.49
C PHE A 23 -24.32 -25.62 9.87
N TYR A 24 -24.15 -26.05 11.12
CA TYR A 24 -22.90 -26.57 11.66
C TYR A 24 -23.14 -28.02 12.05
N ALA A 25 -22.20 -28.89 11.71
CA ALA A 25 -22.14 -30.25 12.21
C ALA A 25 -20.72 -30.51 12.70
N THR A 26 -20.56 -30.91 13.95
CA THR A 26 -19.26 -31.12 14.58
C THR A 26 -19.20 -32.50 15.21
N THR A 27 -18.05 -33.15 15.01
CA THR A 27 -17.69 -34.42 15.63
C THR A 27 -16.40 -34.20 16.39
N TRP A 28 -16.35 -34.56 17.66
CA TRP A 28 -15.16 -34.39 18.49
C TRP A 28 -14.98 -35.57 19.43
N GLN A 29 -13.75 -35.73 19.93
CA GLN A 29 -13.49 -36.65 21.01
C GLN A 29 -13.64 -35.91 22.34
N ASP A 30 -14.53 -36.39 23.19
CA ASP A 30 -14.68 -35.89 24.55
C ASP A 30 -13.38 -36.14 25.33
N PRO A 31 -12.74 -35.09 25.89
CA PRO A 31 -11.41 -35.22 26.49
C PRO A 31 -11.43 -36.01 27.81
N ASP A 32 -12.55 -36.06 28.51
CA ASP A 32 -12.68 -36.72 29.81
C ASP A 32 -13.01 -38.21 29.65
N THR A 33 -13.85 -38.54 28.67
CA THR A 33 -14.38 -39.89 28.44
C THR A 33 -13.74 -40.62 27.27
N GLY A 34 -13.06 -39.89 26.37
CA GLY A 34 -12.48 -40.41 25.13
C GLY A 34 -13.51 -40.82 24.08
N LYS A 35 -14.81 -40.62 24.35
CA LYS A 35 -15.90 -41.00 23.44
C LYS A 35 -16.04 -40.01 22.30
N GLU A 36 -16.41 -40.51 21.13
CA GLU A 36 -16.82 -39.65 20.04
C GLU A 36 -18.20 -39.04 20.35
N CYS A 37 -18.29 -37.72 20.20
CA CYS A 37 -19.50 -36.95 20.37
C CYS A 37 -19.85 -36.24 19.06
N PHE A 38 -21.14 -35.99 18.88
CA PHE A 38 -21.68 -35.33 17.71
C PHE A 38 -22.68 -34.25 18.12
N ALA A 39 -22.69 -33.14 17.39
CA ALA A 39 -23.68 -32.09 17.54
C ALA A 39 -23.92 -31.38 16.20
N ALA A 40 -25.19 -31.15 15.87
CA ALA A 40 -25.62 -30.38 14.71
C ALA A 40 -26.58 -29.26 15.11
N GLN A 41 -26.43 -28.08 14.53
CA GLN A 41 -27.35 -26.97 14.73
C GLN A 41 -27.35 -26.02 13.54
N GLY A 42 -28.51 -25.48 13.19
CA GLY A 42 -28.70 -24.47 12.18
C GLY A 42 -29.04 -23.11 12.78
N LYS A 43 -28.65 -22.05 12.09
CA LYS A 43 -28.96 -20.68 12.45
C LYS A 43 -29.27 -19.87 11.21
N VAL A 44 -30.35 -19.10 11.28
CA VAL A 44 -30.72 -18.12 10.26
C VAL A 44 -30.80 -16.72 10.84
N LYS A 45 -30.38 -15.72 10.06
CA LYS A 45 -30.58 -14.30 10.37
C LYS A 45 -31.50 -13.66 9.33
N LEU A 46 -32.64 -13.16 9.79
CA LEU A 46 -33.67 -12.49 8.99
C LEU A 46 -33.85 -11.04 9.47
N VAL A 47 -34.85 -10.36 8.93
CA VAL A 47 -35.37 -9.11 9.50
C VAL A 47 -36.45 -9.46 10.52
N SER A 48 -36.52 -8.68 11.61
CA SER A 48 -37.63 -8.79 12.56
C SER A 48 -38.96 -8.55 11.84
N HIS A 49 -39.95 -9.41 12.08
CA HIS A 49 -41.24 -9.33 11.41
C HIS A 49 -42.35 -9.70 12.41
N THR A 50 -43.58 -9.38 12.03
CA THR A 50 -44.76 -9.75 12.80
C THR A 50 -45.31 -11.06 12.25
N GLY A 51 -45.55 -12.03 13.13
CA GLY A 51 -46.17 -13.30 12.79
C GLY A 51 -47.65 -13.13 12.40
N PRO A 52 -48.27 -14.18 11.82
CA PRO A 52 -49.68 -14.16 11.44
C PRO A 52 -50.65 -13.86 12.59
N ASP A 53 -50.23 -14.15 13.82
CA ASP A 53 -50.94 -13.95 15.09
C ASP A 53 -50.69 -12.57 15.73
N GLY A 54 -49.92 -11.69 15.07
CA GLY A 54 -49.53 -10.39 15.62
C GLY A 54 -48.30 -10.43 16.53
N THR A 55 -47.69 -11.61 16.74
CA THR A 55 -46.53 -11.75 17.61
C THR A 55 -45.29 -11.16 16.95
N LYS A 56 -44.53 -10.32 17.68
CA LYS A 56 -43.25 -9.78 17.19
C LYS A 56 -42.17 -10.86 17.24
N LEU A 57 -41.72 -11.31 16.07
CA LEU A 57 -40.67 -12.31 15.93
C LEU A 57 -39.29 -11.66 15.77
N ARG A 58 -38.29 -12.27 16.41
CA ARG A 58 -36.91 -11.80 16.38
C ARG A 58 -36.26 -12.13 15.03
N ALA A 59 -35.23 -11.36 14.69
CA ALA A 59 -34.40 -11.52 13.50
C ALA A 59 -33.54 -12.81 13.46
N THR A 60 -33.65 -13.72 14.43
CA THR A 60 -32.81 -14.92 14.49
C THR A 60 -33.67 -16.15 14.72
N GLY A 61 -33.51 -17.14 13.85
CA GLY A 61 -34.09 -18.46 13.98
C GLY A 61 -33.02 -19.52 14.21
N TYR A 62 -33.41 -20.60 14.88
CA TYR A 62 -32.57 -21.77 15.11
C TYR A 62 -33.24 -23.01 14.53
N TRP A 63 -32.44 -23.89 13.95
CA TRP A 63 -32.84 -25.24 13.60
C TRP A 63 -32.06 -26.20 14.49
N GLY A 64 -32.75 -27.14 15.10
CA GLY A 64 -32.18 -28.03 16.10
C GLY A 64 -33.24 -28.98 16.63
N ASP A 65 -33.00 -29.52 17.82
CA ASP A 65 -33.96 -30.36 18.53
C ASP A 65 -35.31 -29.64 18.67
N PRO A 66 -36.45 -30.25 18.31
CA PRO A 66 -37.78 -29.64 18.46
C PRO A 66 -38.04 -29.12 19.88
N ASP A 67 -37.46 -29.77 20.89
CA ASP A 67 -37.52 -29.37 22.27
C ASP A 67 -36.43 -28.32 22.58
N GLY A 68 -36.78 -27.06 22.31
CA GLY A 68 -35.98 -25.90 22.71
C GLY A 68 -34.90 -25.47 21.72
N PHE A 69 -34.89 -26.03 20.50
CA PHE A 69 -33.94 -25.71 19.43
C PHE A 69 -32.48 -25.91 19.82
N CYS A 70 -32.23 -26.85 20.73
CA CYS A 70 -30.88 -27.26 21.15
C CYS A 70 -30.15 -27.98 20.01
N ALA A 71 -28.84 -28.21 20.17
CA ALA A 71 -28.09 -28.97 19.19
C ALA A 71 -28.60 -30.43 19.13
N ILE A 72 -28.81 -30.94 17.92
CA ILE A 72 -29.18 -32.34 17.68
C ILE A 72 -27.92 -33.19 17.86
N THR A 73 -27.98 -34.16 18.76
CA THR A 73 -26.88 -35.09 19.05
C THR A 73 -27.09 -36.48 18.47
N ASP A 74 -28.33 -36.83 18.13
CA ASP A 74 -28.68 -38.06 17.42
C ASP A 74 -28.44 -37.90 15.92
N ARG A 75 -27.46 -38.66 15.39
CA ARG A 75 -27.12 -38.67 13.96
C ARG A 75 -28.27 -39.15 13.05
N THR A 76 -29.25 -39.89 13.59
CA THR A 76 -30.40 -40.37 12.81
C THR A 76 -31.48 -39.30 12.60
N ALA A 77 -31.45 -38.23 13.42
CA ALA A 77 -32.39 -37.12 13.37
C ALA A 77 -31.94 -35.97 12.44
N ILE A 78 -30.82 -36.13 11.73
CA ILE A 78 -30.27 -35.13 10.81
C ILE A 78 -30.28 -35.63 9.36
N PRO A 79 -30.26 -34.72 8.37
CA PRO A 79 -30.05 -35.10 6.98
C PRO A 79 -28.69 -35.74 6.75
N GLU A 80 -28.61 -36.68 5.82
CA GLU A 80 -27.38 -37.42 5.49
C GLU A 80 -26.20 -36.48 5.16
N TRP A 81 -26.45 -35.40 4.41
CA TRP A 81 -25.42 -34.43 4.03
C TRP A 81 -24.81 -33.67 5.22
N MET A 82 -25.45 -33.67 6.40
CA MET A 82 -24.89 -33.10 7.63
C MET A 82 -24.07 -34.09 8.45
N ASN A 83 -24.15 -35.38 8.14
CA ASN A 83 -23.61 -36.43 8.98
C ASN A 83 -22.09 -36.56 8.80
N ARG A 84 -21.34 -35.76 9.55
CA ARG A 84 -19.87 -35.79 9.57
C ARG A 84 -19.37 -36.99 10.39
N THR A 85 -18.72 -37.96 9.76
CA THR A 85 -18.18 -39.16 10.44
C THR A 85 -16.76 -38.96 10.98
N GLU A 86 -16.04 -37.95 10.52
CA GLU A 86 -14.67 -37.67 10.95
C GLU A 86 -14.63 -36.57 12.01
N ILE A 87 -13.64 -36.59 12.91
CA ILE A 87 -13.40 -35.50 13.86
C ILE A 87 -13.21 -34.17 13.10
N GLY A 88 -13.84 -33.12 13.57
CA GLY A 88 -13.80 -31.79 12.97
C GLY A 88 -15.18 -31.14 12.86
N THR A 89 -15.27 -30.04 12.12
CA THR A 89 -16.51 -29.28 11.96
C THR A 89 -16.78 -29.01 10.48
N SER A 90 -17.96 -29.38 10.03
CA SER A 90 -18.51 -29.04 8.72
C SER A 90 -19.42 -27.82 8.84
N ILE A 91 -19.28 -26.86 7.91
CA ILE A 91 -20.09 -25.66 7.84
C ILE A 91 -20.83 -25.66 6.51
N PHE A 92 -22.16 -25.65 6.54
CA PHE A 92 -23.01 -25.67 5.36
C PHE A 92 -23.71 -24.32 5.22
N SER A 93 -23.41 -23.58 4.16
CA SER A 93 -24.00 -22.28 3.89
C SER A 93 -25.13 -22.44 2.87
N MET A 94 -26.37 -22.19 3.27
CA MET A 94 -27.53 -22.35 2.39
C MET A 94 -27.71 -21.10 1.53
N GLY A 95 -28.01 -21.27 0.24
CA GLY A 95 -28.06 -20.13 -0.70
C GLY A 95 -26.67 -19.50 -0.90
N PHE A 96 -25.63 -20.33 -0.99
CA PHE A 96 -24.28 -19.87 -1.29
C PHE A 96 -24.26 -19.09 -2.62
N ARG A 97 -23.61 -17.92 -2.61
CA ARG A 97 -23.42 -17.07 -3.79
C ARG A 97 -22.43 -17.71 -4.75
N ILE A 98 -22.93 -18.54 -5.65
CA ILE A 98 -22.11 -19.16 -6.70
C ILE A 98 -21.77 -18.09 -7.74
N ALA A 99 -20.48 -17.86 -7.93
CA ALA A 99 -19.90 -17.19 -9.08
C ALA A 99 -19.13 -18.22 -9.91
N GLU A 100 -19.00 -18.07 -11.23
CA GLU A 100 -18.31 -19.07 -12.06
C GLU A 100 -16.86 -19.32 -11.62
N ASP A 101 -16.18 -18.29 -11.13
CA ASP A 101 -14.77 -18.30 -10.71
C ASP A 101 -14.59 -18.42 -9.18
N TRP A 102 -15.60 -18.91 -8.45
CA TRP A 102 -15.56 -18.96 -6.99
C TRP A 102 -14.40 -19.82 -6.45
N ALA A 103 -14.08 -20.91 -7.15
CA ALA A 103 -13.05 -21.86 -6.74
C ALA A 103 -11.66 -21.25 -6.90
N GLU A 104 -11.41 -20.54 -8.01
CA GLU A 104 -10.18 -19.83 -8.30
C GLU A 104 -10.01 -18.66 -7.33
N ARG A 105 -11.09 -17.93 -7.01
CA ARG A 105 -11.08 -16.86 -6.00
C ARG A 105 -10.69 -17.37 -4.62
N MET A 106 -11.27 -18.50 -4.22
CA MET A 106 -10.92 -19.14 -2.95
C MET A 106 -9.48 -19.62 -2.97
N THR A 107 -9.04 -20.23 -4.07
CA THR A 107 -7.69 -20.75 -4.25
C THR A 107 -6.64 -19.65 -4.14
N PHE A 108 -6.76 -18.53 -4.89
CA PHE A 108 -5.76 -17.45 -4.80
C PHE A 108 -5.70 -16.88 -3.39
N SER A 109 -6.86 -16.74 -2.71
CA SER A 109 -6.91 -16.23 -1.33
C SER A 109 -6.19 -17.17 -0.35
N LEU A 110 -6.40 -18.48 -0.48
CA LEU A 110 -5.74 -19.48 0.36
C LEU A 110 -4.23 -19.51 0.16
N VAL A 111 -3.75 -19.56 -1.09
CA VAL A 111 -2.30 -19.60 -1.36
C VAL A 111 -1.62 -18.28 -1.02
N THR A 112 -2.29 -17.13 -1.24
CA THR A 112 -1.72 -15.81 -0.90
C THR A 112 -1.50 -15.65 0.60
N ASN A 113 -2.46 -16.14 1.41
CA ASN A 113 -2.42 -15.95 2.85
C ASN A 113 -1.66 -17.06 3.58
N PHE A 114 -1.75 -18.32 3.13
CA PHE A 114 -1.28 -19.49 3.90
C PHE A 114 -0.12 -20.25 3.24
N PHE A 115 0.56 -19.70 2.23
CA PHE A 115 1.67 -20.40 1.53
C PHE A 115 2.73 -20.98 2.50
N CYS A 116 3.05 -20.27 3.60
CA CYS A 116 3.99 -20.77 4.60
C CYS A 116 3.47 -22.02 5.32
N ALA A 117 2.21 -22.01 5.76
CA ALA A 117 1.59 -23.18 6.41
C ALA A 117 1.46 -24.36 5.44
N ILE A 118 1.07 -24.08 4.20
CA ILE A 118 0.90 -25.09 3.14
C ILE A 118 2.25 -25.76 2.83
N HIS A 119 3.32 -24.97 2.68
CA HIS A 119 4.65 -25.52 2.40
C HIS A 119 5.19 -26.37 3.55
N ARG A 120 4.87 -26.01 4.79
CA ARG A 120 5.28 -26.73 6.00
C ARG A 120 4.40 -27.94 6.30
N GLU A 121 3.37 -28.18 5.50
CA GLU A 121 2.38 -29.26 5.67
C GLU A 121 1.58 -29.13 6.97
N ASP A 122 1.57 -27.93 7.58
CA ASP A 122 0.71 -27.59 8.71
C ASP A 122 -0.77 -27.47 8.27
N MET A 123 -0.99 -27.18 6.98
CA MET A 123 -2.31 -27.02 6.37
C MET A 123 -2.35 -27.62 4.96
N VAL A 124 -3.46 -28.28 4.65
CA VAL A 124 -3.84 -28.73 3.31
C VAL A 124 -5.26 -28.27 3.06
N PHE A 125 -5.55 -27.85 1.84
CA PHE A 125 -6.90 -27.44 1.45
C PHE A 125 -7.35 -28.20 0.21
N GLU A 126 -8.66 -28.42 0.12
CA GLU A 126 -9.32 -28.95 -1.06
C GLU A 126 -10.45 -27.98 -1.43
N VAL A 127 -10.50 -27.60 -2.71
CA VAL A 127 -11.51 -26.68 -3.24
C VAL A 127 -12.26 -27.35 -4.37
N ASP A 128 -13.56 -27.05 -4.47
CA ASP A 128 -14.49 -27.58 -5.47
C ASP A 128 -14.53 -29.12 -5.52
N GLY A 129 -14.75 -29.73 -4.35
CA GLY A 129 -14.84 -31.18 -4.21
C GLY A 129 -13.53 -31.91 -4.54
N GLY A 130 -12.38 -31.28 -4.25
CA GLY A 130 -11.06 -31.88 -4.45
C GLY A 130 -10.49 -31.69 -5.87
N LYS A 131 -11.15 -30.91 -6.73
CA LYS A 131 -10.59 -30.57 -8.06
C LYS A 131 -9.32 -29.74 -7.95
N VAL A 132 -9.26 -28.84 -6.96
CA VAL A 132 -8.05 -28.09 -6.63
C VAL A 132 -7.54 -28.55 -5.27
N ASN A 133 -6.45 -29.31 -5.30
CA ASN A 133 -5.75 -29.73 -4.10
C ASN A 133 -4.61 -28.75 -3.82
N ILE A 134 -4.63 -28.12 -2.66
CA ILE A 134 -3.66 -27.11 -2.25
C ILE A 134 -2.81 -27.73 -1.13
N ASN A 135 -1.61 -28.17 -1.49
CA ASN A 135 -0.63 -28.76 -0.60
C ASN A 135 0.78 -28.34 -1.03
N ARG A 136 1.81 -28.79 -0.30
CA ARG A 136 3.21 -28.47 -0.59
C ARG A 136 3.62 -28.73 -2.04
N ASN A 137 3.13 -29.80 -2.67
CA ASN A 137 3.53 -30.22 -4.02
C ASN A 137 2.81 -29.42 -5.13
N THR A 138 1.65 -28.85 -4.84
CA THR A 138 0.86 -28.07 -5.81
C THR A 138 1.00 -26.56 -5.64
N LEU A 139 1.52 -26.10 -4.50
CA LEU A 139 1.58 -24.68 -4.14
C LEU A 139 2.31 -23.82 -5.17
N GLU A 140 3.46 -24.26 -5.67
CA GLU A 140 4.26 -23.47 -6.63
C GLU A 140 3.52 -23.26 -7.96
N ASP A 141 2.91 -24.32 -8.49
CA ASP A 141 2.06 -24.26 -9.68
C ASP A 141 0.88 -23.31 -9.44
N LEU A 142 0.15 -23.47 -8.33
CA LEU A 142 -1.02 -22.64 -8.01
C LEU A 142 -0.71 -21.15 -7.87
N LEU A 143 0.48 -20.79 -7.39
CA LEU A 143 0.92 -19.39 -7.29
C LEU A 143 1.16 -18.74 -8.67
N THR A 144 1.31 -19.55 -9.73
CA THR A 144 1.64 -19.09 -11.09
C THR A 144 0.59 -19.45 -12.15
N ARG A 145 -0.36 -20.32 -11.81
CA ARG A 145 -1.39 -20.82 -12.72
C ARG A 145 -2.28 -19.69 -13.25
N GLN A 146 -2.48 -19.65 -14.57
CA GLN A 146 -3.06 -18.47 -15.24
C GLN A 146 -4.51 -18.21 -14.85
N ASP A 147 -5.31 -19.25 -14.62
CA ASP A 147 -6.69 -19.15 -14.13
C ASP A 147 -6.75 -18.48 -12.75
N ILE A 148 -5.86 -18.86 -11.84
CA ILE A 148 -5.73 -18.28 -10.49
C ILE A 148 -5.26 -16.83 -10.57
N VAL A 149 -4.25 -16.53 -11.40
CA VAL A 149 -3.76 -15.17 -11.62
C VAL A 149 -4.85 -14.26 -12.21
N ASN A 150 -5.62 -14.76 -13.18
CA ASN A 150 -6.73 -14.02 -13.78
C ASN A 150 -7.84 -13.74 -12.75
N ALA A 151 -8.20 -14.73 -11.92
CA ALA A 151 -9.18 -14.55 -10.86
C ALA A 151 -8.70 -13.51 -9.83
N ALA A 152 -7.42 -13.53 -9.45
CA ALA A 152 -6.82 -12.53 -8.59
C ALA A 152 -6.83 -11.14 -9.23
N GLU A 153 -6.56 -11.02 -10.53
CA GLU A 153 -6.60 -9.74 -11.26
C GLU A 153 -8.01 -9.16 -11.34
N LEU A 154 -9.01 -9.97 -11.69
CA LEU A 154 -10.41 -9.56 -11.71
C LEU A 154 -10.91 -9.12 -10.33
N ALA A 155 -10.39 -9.73 -9.26
CA ALA A 155 -10.68 -9.36 -7.88
C ALA A 155 -9.83 -8.19 -7.35
N GLY A 156 -8.87 -7.66 -8.13
CA GLY A 156 -7.99 -6.56 -7.71
C GLY A 156 -6.82 -6.95 -6.78
N HIS A 157 -6.53 -8.25 -6.65
CA HIS A 157 -5.55 -8.84 -5.73
C HIS A 157 -4.31 -9.44 -6.41
N LYS A 158 -4.08 -9.15 -7.69
CA LYS A 158 -2.90 -9.64 -8.44
C LYS A 158 -1.58 -9.30 -7.74
N ASN A 159 -1.45 -8.09 -7.20
CA ASN A 159 -0.23 -7.66 -6.51
C ASN A 159 0.00 -8.41 -5.19
N ASP A 160 -1.07 -8.88 -4.54
CA ASP A 160 -0.97 -9.66 -3.31
C ASP A 160 -0.49 -11.07 -3.63
N LEU A 161 -1.03 -11.69 -4.69
CA LEU A 161 -0.59 -13.00 -5.19
C LEU A 161 0.87 -12.98 -5.63
N VAL A 162 1.28 -11.98 -6.42
CA VAL A 162 2.68 -11.80 -6.86
C VAL A 162 3.60 -11.62 -5.65
N PHE A 163 3.16 -10.87 -4.64
CA PHE A 163 3.97 -10.70 -3.43
C PHE A 163 4.09 -11.99 -2.62
N ALA A 164 3.02 -12.77 -2.49
CA ALA A 164 3.07 -14.09 -1.87
C ALA A 164 3.99 -15.05 -2.63
N GLN A 165 3.98 -15.02 -3.97
CA GLN A 165 4.93 -15.77 -4.80
C GLN A 165 6.38 -15.38 -4.49
N GLN A 166 6.68 -14.09 -4.40
CA GLN A 166 8.03 -13.60 -4.08
C GLN A 166 8.47 -13.97 -2.65
N LEU A 167 7.55 -13.92 -1.68
CA LEU A 167 7.81 -14.39 -0.31
C LEU A 167 8.01 -15.90 -0.25
N TYR A 168 7.24 -16.67 -1.03
CA TYR A 168 7.42 -18.12 -1.17
C TYR A 168 8.80 -18.43 -1.72
N ARG A 169 9.24 -17.75 -2.78
CA ARG A 169 10.61 -17.85 -3.31
C ARG A 169 11.66 -17.53 -2.24
N CYS A 170 11.47 -16.47 -1.45
CA CYS A 170 12.35 -16.13 -0.32
C CYS A 170 12.43 -17.24 0.73
N MET A 171 11.31 -17.92 1.00
CA MET A 171 11.24 -19.02 1.96
C MET A 171 11.96 -20.28 1.48
N VAL A 172 11.91 -20.60 0.19
CA VAL A 172 12.48 -21.86 -0.32
C VAL A 172 13.89 -21.71 -0.90
N SER A 173 14.33 -20.48 -1.16
CA SER A 173 15.63 -20.21 -1.77
C SER A 173 16.79 -20.44 -0.80
N ASP A 174 17.79 -21.20 -1.25
CA ASP A 174 19.02 -21.47 -0.50
C ASP A 174 19.97 -20.25 -0.43
N ILE A 175 19.84 -19.31 -1.37
CA ILE A 175 20.64 -18.08 -1.39
C ILE A 175 20.05 -16.98 -0.49
N ALA A 176 18.87 -17.20 0.11
CA ALA A 176 18.27 -16.24 1.03
C ALA A 176 19.05 -16.21 2.35
N GLU A 177 19.54 -15.04 2.74
CA GLU A 177 20.25 -14.83 4.01
C GLU A 177 19.27 -14.91 5.18
N GLU A 178 19.52 -15.79 6.16
CA GLU A 178 18.73 -15.90 7.39
C GLU A 178 19.46 -15.27 8.59
N GLN A 179 18.73 -14.48 9.36
CA GLN A 179 19.19 -13.88 10.62
C GLN A 179 18.12 -14.05 11.71
N ILE A 180 18.57 -14.19 12.96
CA ILE A 180 17.70 -14.25 14.13
C ILE A 180 17.90 -12.99 14.95
N LEU A 181 16.84 -12.20 15.07
CA LEU A 181 16.80 -11.01 15.89
C LEU A 181 16.24 -11.36 17.27
N ASP A 182 16.99 -11.07 18.33
CA ASP A 182 16.45 -11.02 19.67
C ASP A 182 15.98 -9.59 19.97
N ILE A 183 14.66 -9.41 20.13
CA ILE A 183 14.05 -8.12 20.40
C ILE A 183 13.54 -8.11 21.85
N PRO A 184 14.23 -7.41 22.77
CA PRO A 184 13.77 -7.27 24.15
C PRO A 184 12.34 -6.76 24.25
N GLY A 185 11.52 -7.48 25.02
CA GLY A 185 10.09 -7.22 25.19
C GLY A 185 9.18 -7.78 24.10
N LEU A 186 9.73 -8.41 23.06
CA LEU A 186 8.98 -9.12 22.00
C LEU A 186 9.36 -10.61 21.93
N GLY A 187 10.67 -10.91 21.95
CA GLY A 187 11.21 -12.26 21.77
C GLY A 187 12.01 -12.38 20.47
N ARG A 188 12.17 -13.61 19.95
CA ARG A 188 13.03 -13.90 18.81
C ARG A 188 12.27 -13.91 17.50
N MET A 189 12.75 -13.14 16.53
CA MET A 189 12.22 -13.07 15.17
C MET A 189 13.22 -13.68 14.20
N ARG A 190 12.75 -14.59 13.34
CA ARG A 190 13.51 -15.03 12.16
C ARG A 190 13.26 -14.04 11.03
N VAL A 191 14.33 -13.64 10.37
CA VAL A 191 14.32 -12.73 9.21
C VAL A 191 15.07 -13.42 8.08
N ARG A 192 14.38 -13.67 6.95
CA ARG A 192 15.02 -14.14 5.71
C ARG A 192 14.98 -13.04 4.67
N VAL A 193 16.11 -12.79 4.02
CA VAL A 193 16.27 -11.75 3.00
C VAL A 193 16.71 -12.41 1.70
N LEU A 194 15.90 -12.28 0.66
CA LEU A 194 16.28 -12.68 -0.70
C LEU A 194 16.58 -11.41 -1.51
N ILE A 195 17.80 -11.35 -2.07
CA ILE A 195 18.24 -10.27 -2.96
C ILE A 195 18.29 -10.82 -4.38
N GLU A 196 17.44 -10.27 -5.24
CA GLU A 196 17.36 -10.67 -6.64
C GLU A 196 16.72 -9.52 -7.44
N GLU A 197 17.13 -9.36 -8.70
CA GLU A 197 16.55 -8.36 -9.60
C GLU A 197 15.03 -8.55 -9.75
N GLY A 198 14.28 -7.44 -9.78
CA GLY A 198 12.82 -7.47 -9.94
C GLY A 198 12.04 -7.75 -8.65
N MET A 199 12.72 -7.94 -7.51
CA MET A 199 12.06 -8.06 -6.21
C MET A 199 11.49 -6.70 -5.73
N PRO A 200 10.36 -6.70 -4.99
CA PRO A 200 9.52 -5.52 -4.81
C PRO A 200 10.02 -4.51 -3.76
N ARG A 201 11.15 -4.81 -3.08
CA ARG A 201 11.66 -4.07 -1.91
C ARG A 201 10.63 -3.98 -0.79
N ARG A 202 9.93 -5.10 -0.54
CA ARG A 202 8.86 -5.25 0.47
C ARG A 202 9.25 -6.27 1.53
N ILE A 203 8.58 -6.18 2.68
CA ILE A 203 8.75 -7.07 3.82
C ILE A 203 7.40 -7.71 4.11
N GLY A 204 7.33 -9.02 4.32
CA GLY A 204 6.13 -9.73 4.75
C GLY A 204 6.28 -10.25 6.17
N PHE A 205 5.29 -9.99 7.02
CA PHE A 205 5.24 -10.50 8.38
C PHE A 205 4.30 -11.71 8.45
N ILE A 206 4.84 -12.87 8.79
CA ILE A 206 4.11 -14.14 8.91
C ILE A 206 3.88 -14.47 10.39
N ARG A 207 2.69 -14.98 10.72
CA ARG A 207 2.40 -15.58 12.03
C ARG A 207 1.63 -16.89 11.85
N ASN A 208 2.13 -17.98 12.44
CA ASN A 208 1.55 -19.33 12.30
C ASN A 208 1.26 -19.70 10.84
N GLY A 209 2.20 -19.41 9.94
CA GLY A 209 2.09 -19.71 8.51
C GLY A 209 1.11 -18.83 7.73
N MET A 210 0.49 -17.82 8.35
CA MET A 210 -0.38 -16.83 7.70
C MET A 210 0.36 -15.50 7.49
N LEU A 211 0.28 -14.92 6.28
CA LEU A 211 0.73 -13.56 6.00
C LEU A 211 -0.20 -12.55 6.66
N ILE A 212 0.34 -11.72 7.54
CA ILE A 212 -0.44 -10.73 8.30
C ILE A 212 -0.36 -9.36 7.64
N THR A 213 0.84 -8.85 7.42
CA THR A 213 0.99 -7.48 6.95
C THR A 213 2.34 -7.29 6.29
N ASP A 214 2.51 -6.17 5.60
CA ASP A 214 3.76 -5.82 4.92
C ASP A 214 4.45 -4.58 5.52
N ASN A 215 3.92 -4.08 6.64
CA ASN A 215 4.34 -2.81 7.22
C ASN A 215 4.12 -2.78 8.74
N LEU A 216 4.78 -1.85 9.42
CA LEU A 216 4.61 -1.55 10.84
C LEU A 216 4.18 -0.09 11.02
N ARG A 217 3.21 0.39 10.22
CA ARG A 217 2.79 1.80 10.18
C ARG A 217 2.33 2.32 11.54
N HIS A 218 1.61 1.50 12.31
CA HIS A 218 1.15 1.81 13.66
C HIS A 218 2.28 1.95 14.69
N PHE A 219 3.50 1.56 14.33
CA PHE A 219 4.70 1.69 15.17
C PHE A 219 5.69 2.73 14.62
N GLY A 220 5.31 3.49 13.60
CA GLY A 220 6.15 4.51 12.96
C GLY A 220 7.09 3.98 11.89
N HIS A 221 6.93 2.72 11.45
CA HIS A 221 7.78 2.09 10.45
C HIS A 221 6.93 1.61 9.27
N SER A 222 6.67 2.47 8.29
CA SER A 222 5.92 2.09 7.08
C SER A 222 6.63 1.06 6.20
N LEU A 223 7.96 0.94 6.31
CA LEU A 223 8.80 -0.01 5.56
C LEU A 223 8.56 0.00 4.04
N ALA A 224 8.17 1.15 3.49
CA ALA A 224 7.75 1.27 2.08
C ALA A 224 8.85 1.77 1.13
N ARG A 225 10.00 2.23 1.65
CA ARG A 225 11.07 2.82 0.83
C ARG A 225 12.44 2.48 1.40
N PHE A 226 13.31 1.99 0.52
CA PHE A 226 14.70 1.63 0.78
C PHE A 226 15.60 2.22 -0.33
N PRO A 227 15.94 3.52 -0.24
CA PRO A 227 16.79 4.16 -1.24
C PRO A 227 18.23 3.63 -1.15
N GLY A 228 18.85 3.36 -2.30
CA GLY A 228 20.23 2.84 -2.38
C GLY A 228 20.37 1.35 -2.06
N SER A 229 19.25 0.63 -1.95
CA SER A 229 19.20 -0.83 -1.79
C SER A 229 19.04 -1.52 -3.14
N ARG A 230 19.68 -2.68 -3.30
CA ARG A 230 19.35 -3.67 -4.34
C ARG A 230 17.89 -4.11 -4.23
N ASP A 231 17.35 -4.72 -5.27
CA ASP A 231 16.01 -5.32 -5.22
C ASP A 231 16.01 -6.50 -4.24
N PHE A 232 15.01 -6.55 -3.36
CA PHE A 232 14.90 -7.57 -2.32
C PHE A 232 13.46 -7.87 -1.93
N VAL A 233 13.28 -9.00 -1.26
CA VAL A 233 12.09 -9.31 -0.47
C VAL A 233 12.52 -9.87 0.89
N VAL A 234 11.76 -9.57 1.95
CA VAL A 234 12.06 -10.06 3.30
C VAL A 234 10.87 -10.79 3.87
N LEU A 235 11.10 -11.97 4.44
CA LEU A 235 10.13 -12.73 5.22
C LEU A 235 10.51 -12.65 6.70
N VAL A 236 9.59 -12.18 7.54
CA VAL A 236 9.78 -12.02 8.99
C VAL A 236 8.75 -12.85 9.73
N GLU A 237 9.18 -13.71 10.65
CA GLU A 237 8.27 -14.56 11.43
C GLU A 237 8.77 -14.78 12.87
N PRO A 238 7.88 -15.05 13.85
CA PRO A 238 8.29 -15.42 15.19
C PRO A 238 9.02 -16.76 15.18
N LYS A 239 10.15 -16.85 15.89
CA LYS A 239 10.92 -18.10 16.01
C LYS A 239 10.33 -19.07 17.04
N ASP A 240 9.61 -18.56 18.04
CA ASP A 240 9.04 -19.35 19.13
C ASP A 240 7.57 -19.01 19.42
N ALA A 241 6.90 -19.96 20.10
CA ALA A 241 5.47 -19.91 20.37
C ALA A 241 5.07 -18.69 21.22
N ASP A 242 5.92 -18.29 22.17
CA ASP A 242 5.68 -17.12 23.02
C ASP A 242 5.71 -15.82 22.21
N THR A 243 6.69 -15.66 21.32
CA THR A 243 6.75 -14.52 20.39
C THR A 243 5.52 -14.51 19.46
N SER A 244 5.11 -15.67 18.94
CA SER A 244 3.89 -15.78 18.12
C SER A 244 2.63 -15.41 18.90
N ALA A 245 2.50 -15.87 20.14
CA ALA A 245 1.39 -15.55 21.03
C ALA A 245 1.37 -14.06 21.40
N PHE A 246 2.54 -13.43 21.53
CA PHE A 246 2.64 -11.99 21.72
C PHE A 246 2.14 -11.22 20.50
N LEU A 247 2.62 -11.54 19.30
CA LEU A 247 2.17 -10.91 18.05
C LEU A 247 0.66 -11.06 17.83
N LYS A 248 0.09 -12.23 18.16
CA LYS A 248 -1.35 -12.48 18.09
C LYS A 248 -2.18 -11.49 18.92
N LYS A 249 -1.65 -10.97 20.03
CA LYS A 249 -2.34 -9.95 20.86
C LYS A 249 -2.39 -8.58 20.17
N LEU A 250 -1.47 -8.31 19.25
CA LEU A 250 -1.38 -7.06 18.49
C LEU A 250 -2.16 -7.12 17.18
N GLU A 251 -2.45 -8.31 16.68
CA GLU A 251 -3.09 -8.58 15.40
C GLU A 251 -4.57 -8.16 15.40
N ASN A 252 -4.98 -7.41 14.38
CA ASN A 252 -6.37 -6.99 14.22
C ASN A 252 -7.25 -8.14 13.68
N PRO A 253 -8.59 -8.05 13.80
CA PRO A 253 -9.48 -9.15 13.41
C PRO A 253 -9.50 -9.47 11.91
N SER A 254 -9.15 -8.50 11.06
CA SER A 254 -9.01 -8.71 9.61
C SER A 254 -7.67 -9.34 9.23
N HIS A 255 -6.77 -9.53 10.20
CA HIS A 255 -5.46 -10.14 9.99
C HIS A 255 -4.59 -9.38 8.97
N ASP A 256 -4.73 -8.05 8.88
CA ASP A 256 -4.00 -7.20 7.91
C ASP A 256 -3.01 -6.22 8.57
N GLY A 257 -2.90 -6.24 9.91
CA GLY A 257 -2.07 -5.30 10.64
C GLY A 257 -1.88 -5.60 12.14
N PHE A 258 -0.82 -5.01 12.68
CA PHE A 258 -0.49 -5.05 14.11
C PHE A 258 -0.70 -3.68 14.75
N SER A 259 -1.29 -3.64 15.95
CA SER A 259 -1.50 -2.42 16.73
C SER A 259 -1.44 -2.69 18.23
N ALA A 260 -0.68 -1.86 18.96
CA ALA A 260 -0.61 -1.92 20.42
C ALA A 260 -1.92 -1.50 21.11
N GLU A 261 -2.78 -0.73 20.44
CA GLU A 261 -4.06 -0.25 21.00
C GLU A 261 -5.01 -1.39 21.38
N ARG A 262 -4.74 -2.61 20.90
CA ARG A 262 -5.50 -3.82 21.24
C ARG A 262 -5.17 -4.36 22.64
N ILE A 263 -4.07 -3.92 23.25
CA ILE A 263 -3.74 -4.25 24.63
C ILE A 263 -4.49 -3.28 25.55
N SER A 264 -5.32 -3.80 26.45
CA SER A 264 -6.12 -3.01 27.39
C SER A 264 -5.27 -2.33 28.48
N ASP A 265 -4.27 -3.04 28.98
CA ASP A 265 -3.31 -2.56 29.98
C ASP A 265 -2.38 -1.49 29.39
N SER A 266 -2.36 -0.30 30.00
CA SER A 266 -1.60 0.85 29.50
C SER A 266 -0.09 0.67 29.57
N GLY A 267 0.43 0.03 30.62
CA GLY A 267 1.86 -0.23 30.76
C GLY A 267 2.34 -1.22 29.70
N LYS A 268 1.63 -2.35 29.58
CA LYS A 268 1.91 -3.37 28.57
C LYS A 268 1.76 -2.83 27.14
N ARG A 269 0.83 -1.90 26.91
CA ARG A 269 0.66 -1.22 25.62
C ARG A 269 1.90 -0.42 25.25
N VAL A 270 2.43 0.38 26.18
CA VAL A 270 3.65 1.18 25.95
C VAL A 270 4.85 0.28 25.70
N ASP A 271 5.01 -0.79 26.48
CA ASP A 271 6.12 -1.73 26.30
C ASP A 271 6.04 -2.47 24.97
N ALA A 272 4.85 -2.93 24.56
CA ALA A 272 4.64 -3.55 23.26
C ALA A 272 4.93 -2.58 22.10
N ALA A 273 4.47 -1.33 22.18
CA ALA A 273 4.76 -0.31 21.19
C ALA A 273 6.27 -0.04 21.08
N ARG A 274 6.98 0.00 22.21
CA ARG A 274 8.44 0.17 22.26
C ARG A 274 9.15 -1.01 21.61
N ALA A 275 8.73 -2.24 21.90
CA ALA A 275 9.32 -3.46 21.35
C ALA A 275 9.12 -3.56 19.82
N MET A 276 7.91 -3.29 19.32
CA MET A 276 7.62 -3.29 17.88
C MET A 276 8.32 -2.16 17.13
N LYS A 277 8.47 -0.98 17.75
CA LYS A 277 9.28 0.12 17.18
C LYS A 277 10.77 -0.26 17.10
N ARG A 278 11.28 -1.02 18.07
CA ARG A 278 12.64 -1.56 18.02
C ARG A 278 12.78 -2.55 16.88
N LEU A 279 11.89 -3.53 16.74
CA LEU A 279 11.86 -4.46 15.60
C LEU A 279 11.93 -3.70 14.26
N GLY A 280 11.06 -2.70 14.07
CA GLY A 280 11.05 -1.91 12.84
C GLY A 280 12.35 -1.12 12.57
N ARG A 281 13.15 -0.83 13.59
CA ARG A 281 14.47 -0.19 13.45
C ARG A 281 15.54 -1.22 13.08
N GLU A 282 15.59 -2.35 13.78
CA GLU A 282 16.56 -3.43 13.51
C GLU A 282 16.37 -3.99 12.09
N LEU A 283 15.12 -4.19 11.65
CA LEU A 283 14.82 -4.62 10.29
C LEU A 283 15.37 -3.64 9.24
N ARG A 284 15.28 -2.33 9.48
CA ARG A 284 15.83 -1.34 8.55
C ARG A 284 17.36 -1.39 8.50
N ASN A 285 18.01 -1.64 9.62
CA ASN A 285 19.46 -1.77 9.69
C ASN A 285 19.93 -3.00 8.92
N ILE A 286 19.35 -4.18 9.21
CA ILE A 286 19.65 -5.42 8.50
C ILE A 286 19.45 -5.26 7.00
N ILE A 287 18.29 -4.73 6.58
CA ILE A 287 18.03 -4.54 5.16
C ILE A 287 19.08 -3.62 4.55
N LYS A 288 19.41 -2.50 5.19
CA LYS A 288 20.42 -1.58 4.67
C LYS A 288 21.81 -2.24 4.56
N GLU A 289 22.20 -3.05 5.53
CA GLU A 289 23.48 -3.75 5.57
C GLU A 289 23.57 -4.86 4.51
N THR A 290 22.55 -5.69 4.41
CA THR A 290 22.47 -6.81 3.46
C THR A 290 22.26 -6.32 2.03
N THR A 291 21.42 -5.31 1.80
CA THR A 291 21.02 -4.87 0.45
C THR A 291 21.78 -3.65 -0.08
N GLY A 292 22.56 -2.98 0.78
CA GLY A 292 23.31 -1.78 0.41
C GLY A 292 24.27 -2.06 -0.74
N VAL A 293 24.26 -1.19 -1.75
CA VAL A 293 25.23 -1.24 -2.84
C VAL A 293 26.59 -0.85 -2.26
N LYS A 294 27.52 -1.81 -2.12
CA LYS A 294 28.92 -1.48 -1.87
C LYS A 294 29.48 -0.90 -3.16
N HIS A 295 29.84 0.38 -3.15
CA HIS A 295 30.72 0.93 -4.17
C HIS A 295 32.12 0.37 -3.92
N GLU A 296 32.37 -0.85 -4.38
CA GLU A 296 33.73 -1.36 -4.51
C GLU A 296 34.37 -0.68 -5.72
N GLY A 297 35.31 0.24 -5.45
CA GLY A 297 36.33 0.63 -6.41
C GLY A 297 35.85 1.31 -7.69
N ALA A 298 35.28 2.51 -7.58
CA ALA A 298 35.61 3.51 -8.60
C ALA A 298 37.05 3.98 -8.30
N VAL A 299 38.03 3.19 -8.76
CA VAL A 299 39.38 3.71 -8.96
C VAL A 299 39.23 4.78 -10.03
N VAL A 300 39.23 6.04 -9.61
CA VAL A 300 39.45 7.15 -10.52
C VAL A 300 40.85 6.92 -11.08
N LEU A 301 40.92 6.46 -12.33
CA LEU A 301 42.15 6.39 -13.10
C LEU A 301 42.63 7.83 -13.31
N ASP A 302 43.48 8.29 -12.40
CA ASP A 302 44.20 9.56 -12.43
C ASP A 302 45.34 9.54 -13.47
N GLU A 303 45.04 9.03 -14.68
CA GLU A 303 45.95 9.02 -15.82
C GLU A 303 45.72 10.23 -16.73
N LEU A 304 44.57 10.90 -16.61
CA LEU A 304 44.26 12.15 -17.32
C LEU A 304 44.71 13.41 -16.57
N GLY A 305 44.95 13.34 -15.25
CA GLY A 305 45.45 14.48 -14.46
C GLY A 305 46.85 14.95 -14.87
N ARG A 306 47.63 14.06 -15.50
CA ARG A 306 49.00 14.34 -15.98
C ARG A 306 49.04 15.22 -17.22
N PHE A 307 47.93 15.34 -17.96
CA PHE A 307 47.82 16.17 -19.16
C PHE A 307 47.30 17.59 -18.89
N PHE A 308 46.89 17.88 -17.65
CA PHE A 308 46.32 19.17 -17.26
C PHE A 308 47.05 19.86 -16.09
N ALA A 309 48.21 19.36 -15.66
CA ALA A 309 49.01 20.02 -14.63
C ALA A 309 49.84 21.16 -15.23
N ASP A 310 49.33 22.39 -15.15
CA ASP A 310 50.11 23.62 -15.36
C ASP A 310 50.98 23.90 -14.11
N PRO A 311 52.30 24.18 -14.22
CA PRO A 311 53.17 24.32 -13.06
C PRO A 311 53.29 25.76 -12.55
N GLY A 312 53.10 25.94 -11.25
CA GLY A 312 53.59 27.09 -10.46
C GLY A 312 52.46 28.01 -9.98
N GLN A 313 52.47 28.58 -8.77
CA GLN A 313 53.52 28.84 -7.78
C GLN A 313 52.85 28.79 -6.38
N GLY A 314 53.50 28.37 -5.30
CA GLY A 314 54.43 29.21 -4.54
C GLY A 314 53.81 29.58 -3.18
N GLN A 315 54.48 29.23 -2.09
CA GLN A 315 54.03 29.45 -0.71
C GLN A 315 53.90 30.94 -0.37
N ALA A 316 52.72 31.37 0.10
CA ALA A 316 52.49 32.63 0.81
C ALA A 316 51.61 32.39 2.05
N PRO A 317 51.72 33.20 3.13
CA PRO A 317 50.95 33.02 4.37
C PRO A 317 49.44 33.27 4.15
N PRO A 318 48.55 32.69 4.97
CA PRO A 318 47.12 32.70 4.70
C PRO A 318 46.51 34.09 4.96
N ASP A 319 45.90 34.66 3.93
CA ASP A 319 45.08 35.87 3.96
C ASP A 319 43.71 35.56 4.61
N PRO A 320 43.27 36.31 5.64
CA PRO A 320 41.97 36.10 6.29
C PRO A 320 40.75 36.39 5.41
N ASP A 321 40.92 36.99 4.22
CA ASP A 321 39.83 37.25 3.25
C ASP A 321 39.90 36.34 1.99
N ALA A 322 40.66 35.24 2.03
CA ALA A 322 40.72 34.28 0.92
C ALA A 322 39.47 33.39 0.83
N GLU A 323 38.92 33.26 -0.39
CA GLU A 323 37.84 32.31 -0.71
C GLU A 323 38.26 30.85 -0.41
N PRO A 324 37.37 30.02 0.14
CA PRO A 324 37.74 28.67 0.58
C PRO A 324 38.01 27.74 -0.61
N ASP A 325 39.19 27.12 -0.57
CA ASP A 325 39.63 26.06 -1.48
C ASP A 325 38.63 24.88 -1.54
N PRO A 326 38.08 24.54 -2.72
CA PRO A 326 37.08 23.49 -2.88
C PRO A 326 37.59 22.06 -2.63
N GLU A 327 38.90 21.83 -2.47
CA GLU A 327 39.46 20.47 -2.29
C GLU A 327 39.65 20.03 -0.82
N ARG A 328 39.44 20.91 0.16
CA ARG A 328 39.50 20.56 1.60
C ARG A 328 38.31 21.09 2.39
N TYR A 329 37.15 20.45 2.23
CA TYR A 329 36.00 20.71 3.10
C TYR A 329 35.75 19.59 4.12
N THR A 330 35.97 19.88 5.40
CA THR A 330 35.55 19.04 6.54
C THR A 330 34.07 19.24 6.85
N TYR A 331 33.26 18.19 6.70
CA TYR A 331 31.84 18.21 7.07
C TYR A 331 31.62 18.17 8.59
N LYS A 332 30.92 19.17 9.14
CA LYS A 332 30.14 19.04 10.38
C LYS A 332 28.66 19.04 10.04
N SER A 333 27.98 17.93 10.34
CA SER A 333 26.54 17.76 10.12
C SER A 333 25.72 18.53 11.17
N GLN A 334 25.02 19.59 10.75
CA GLN A 334 23.79 20.05 11.41
C GLN A 334 22.55 19.44 10.74
N ARG A 335 21.57 19.09 11.58
CA ARG A 335 20.39 18.25 11.31
C ARG A 335 19.53 18.75 10.13
N LYS A 336 19.06 17.82 9.29
CA LYS A 336 18.05 18.07 8.25
C LYS A 336 16.63 18.09 8.81
N GLY A 337 15.87 19.13 8.45
CA GLY A 337 14.41 19.13 8.40
C GLY A 337 13.90 19.28 6.96
N GLN A 338 12.81 18.57 6.67
CA GLN A 338 11.91 18.64 5.50
C GLN A 338 12.32 17.96 4.17
N LYS A 339 11.34 17.23 3.62
CA LYS A 339 11.40 16.32 2.47
C LYS A 339 11.23 17.10 1.15
N LYS A 340 11.94 16.67 0.11
CA LYS A 340 11.78 17.14 -1.27
C LYS A 340 10.42 16.73 -1.88
N PRO A 341 9.79 17.55 -2.75
CA PRO A 341 8.61 17.19 -3.53
C PRO A 341 8.92 16.12 -4.60
N ARG A 342 7.88 15.40 -5.05
CA ARG A 342 7.95 14.44 -6.17
C ARG A 342 7.86 15.18 -7.53
N PRO A 343 8.46 14.66 -8.61
CA PRO A 343 8.27 15.22 -9.96
C PRO A 343 6.83 15.01 -10.46
N ALA A 344 6.25 16.03 -11.08
CA ALA A 344 4.93 15.98 -11.70
C ALA A 344 4.95 15.29 -13.09
N PRO A 345 3.88 14.59 -13.51
CA PRO A 345 3.71 14.13 -14.88
C PRO A 345 3.49 15.32 -15.82
N VAL A 346 4.10 15.27 -17.00
CA VAL A 346 3.99 16.30 -18.05
C VAL A 346 2.62 16.18 -18.75
N PRO A 347 1.78 17.23 -18.82
CA PRO A 347 0.55 17.22 -19.60
C PRO A 347 0.72 18.07 -20.87
N ASN A 348 0.35 17.49 -22.02
CA ASN A 348 -0.16 18.20 -23.20
C ASN A 348 -0.80 17.13 -24.10
N GLY A 349 -2.01 17.26 -24.65
CA GLY A 349 -2.96 18.37 -24.68
C GLY A 349 -4.06 17.98 -25.67
N GLY A 350 -5.28 18.46 -25.44
CA GLY A 350 -6.41 18.28 -26.35
C GLY A 350 -7.75 18.54 -25.65
N ARG A 351 -8.24 19.78 -25.69
CA ARG A 351 -9.63 20.13 -25.41
C ARG A 351 -10.37 20.30 -26.74
N GLU A 352 -11.57 19.71 -26.79
CA GLU A 352 -12.83 20.20 -27.34
C GLU A 352 -13.60 19.19 -28.20
N GLY A 353 -14.78 18.84 -27.71
CA GLY A 353 -15.81 18.04 -28.35
C GLY A 353 -17.01 18.03 -27.43
N GLY A 354 -18.00 18.88 -27.71
CA GLY A 354 -19.14 19.14 -26.84
C GLY A 354 -20.13 17.99 -26.70
N SER A 355 -20.81 18.01 -25.54
CA SER A 355 -22.19 17.59 -25.23
C SER A 355 -22.86 16.49 -26.08
N SER A 356 -23.19 15.34 -25.48
CA SER A 356 -24.57 15.04 -25.04
C SER A 356 -24.70 13.60 -24.52
N ARG A 357 -25.31 13.50 -23.32
CA ARG A 357 -26.22 12.47 -22.77
C ARG A 357 -26.12 10.97 -23.15
N THR A 358 -26.28 10.19 -22.08
CA THR A 358 -26.83 8.81 -21.92
C THR A 358 -25.89 7.61 -22.04
N GLY A 359 -26.03 6.68 -21.07
CA GLY A 359 -25.93 5.25 -21.34
C GLY A 359 -24.78 4.50 -20.69
N LYS A 360 -25.12 3.72 -19.66
CA LYS A 360 -24.55 2.44 -19.20
C LYS A 360 -23.25 1.93 -19.89
N GLY A 361 -22.27 1.61 -19.04
CA GLY A 361 -21.76 0.24 -18.88
C GLY A 361 -20.57 -0.22 -19.73
N GLN A 362 -19.71 -1.01 -19.05
CA GLN A 362 -18.90 -2.12 -19.57
C GLN A 362 -17.66 -1.85 -20.46
N SER A 363 -16.51 -2.24 -19.90
CA SER A 363 -15.46 -3.14 -20.41
C SER A 363 -15.00 -3.04 -21.88
N GLY A 364 -13.68 -3.10 -22.09
CA GLY A 364 -13.14 -3.60 -23.36
C GLY A 364 -11.74 -3.12 -23.72
N ASN A 365 -10.76 -3.98 -23.48
CA ASN A 365 -9.41 -3.91 -24.04
C ASN A 365 -9.43 -4.51 -25.47
N GLY A 366 -8.70 -3.94 -26.44
CA GLY A 366 -8.59 -4.52 -27.77
C GLY A 366 -7.81 -3.65 -28.76
N GLY A 367 -6.55 -4.00 -28.99
CA GLY A 367 -5.70 -3.41 -30.04
C GLY A 367 -6.09 -3.87 -31.44
N GLY A 368 -5.74 -3.05 -32.44
CA GLY A 368 -5.94 -3.36 -33.85
C GLY A 368 -5.46 -2.23 -34.76
N THR A 369 -4.34 -2.49 -35.43
CA THR A 369 -3.69 -1.72 -36.49
C THR A 369 -4.59 -1.45 -37.71
N GLY A 370 -4.53 -0.24 -38.29
CA GLY A 370 -4.88 -0.03 -39.71
C GLY A 370 -5.32 1.38 -40.14
N LYS A 371 -4.46 2.06 -40.93
CA LYS A 371 -4.66 3.10 -41.99
C LYS A 371 -6.06 3.76 -42.06
N GLY A 372 -6.28 5.06 -41.91
CA GLY A 372 -5.57 6.24 -42.43
C GLY A 372 -6.32 6.81 -43.65
N THR A 373 -6.79 8.08 -43.60
CA THR A 373 -6.95 9.03 -44.73
C THR A 373 -7.42 10.42 -44.25
N GLY A 374 -6.75 11.48 -44.73
CA GLY A 374 -7.28 12.86 -44.80
C GLY A 374 -6.64 13.86 -43.83
N SER A 375 -5.44 14.39 -44.12
CA SER A 375 -5.18 15.68 -44.81
C SER A 375 -5.38 16.93 -43.93
N GLY A 376 -4.27 17.49 -43.44
CA GLY A 376 -4.25 18.79 -42.78
C GLY A 376 -2.81 19.20 -42.40
N SER A 377 -2.29 20.16 -43.16
CA SER A 377 -1.19 21.11 -42.90
C SER A 377 -0.25 20.87 -41.73
N GLU A 378 1.05 20.84 -42.06
CA GLU A 378 2.18 20.99 -41.15
C GLU A 378 1.99 22.16 -40.17
N GLY A 379 2.13 21.86 -38.88
CA GLY A 379 2.35 22.82 -37.81
C GLY A 379 3.46 22.28 -36.92
N GLN A 380 4.65 22.86 -37.01
CA GLN A 380 5.82 22.49 -36.22
C GLN A 380 5.56 22.71 -34.72
N GLY A 381 5.39 21.63 -33.97
CA GLY A 381 5.38 21.67 -32.51
C GLY A 381 6.80 21.59 -31.94
N THR A 382 7.36 22.72 -31.53
CA THR A 382 8.56 22.76 -30.68
C THR A 382 8.22 22.21 -29.29
N ARG A 383 8.48 20.92 -29.07
CA ARG A 383 8.57 20.32 -27.73
C ARG A 383 9.77 20.90 -26.98
N GLY A 384 9.60 22.08 -26.38
CA GLY A 384 10.57 22.64 -25.43
C GLY A 384 10.53 21.88 -24.11
N TYR A 385 11.67 21.31 -23.71
CA TYR A 385 11.87 20.76 -22.36
C TYR A 385 11.81 21.91 -21.34
N ARG A 386 10.66 22.14 -20.68
CA ARG A 386 10.57 23.08 -19.55
C ARG A 386 11.14 22.41 -18.30
N GLN A 387 12.08 23.07 -17.63
CA GLN A 387 12.72 22.53 -16.43
C GLN A 387 11.97 22.94 -15.17
N PRO A 388 11.73 22.04 -14.19
CA PRO A 388 11.15 22.43 -12.92
C PRO A 388 12.03 23.43 -12.17
N VAL A 389 11.42 24.47 -11.62
CA VAL A 389 12.10 25.47 -10.79
C VAL A 389 11.79 25.17 -9.33
N THR A 390 12.84 25.04 -8.51
CA THR A 390 12.67 24.82 -7.07
C THR A 390 12.39 26.15 -6.38
N LEU A 391 11.36 26.17 -5.54
CA LEU A 391 11.00 27.32 -4.69
C LEU A 391 11.29 27.00 -3.22
N LYS A 392 12.08 27.86 -2.57
CA LYS A 392 12.39 27.80 -1.15
C LYS A 392 11.50 28.72 -0.32
N ASP A 393 11.38 28.36 0.97
CA ASP A 393 10.73 29.18 2.00
C ASP A 393 9.32 29.63 1.61
N VAL A 394 8.58 28.78 0.91
CA VAL A 394 7.23 29.07 0.42
C VAL A 394 6.29 29.31 1.60
N ARG A 395 5.61 30.46 1.58
CA ARG A 395 4.57 30.84 2.54
C ARG A 395 3.39 31.42 1.78
N ASN A 396 2.18 31.20 2.27
CA ASN A 396 1.01 31.89 1.74
C ASN A 396 0.14 32.42 2.88
N ARG A 397 -0.63 33.46 2.57
CA ARG A 397 -1.59 34.10 3.47
C ARG A 397 -2.89 34.34 2.72
N ILE A 398 -4.00 33.90 3.29
CA ILE A 398 -5.34 34.16 2.75
C ILE A 398 -5.68 35.64 2.96
N ARG A 399 -6.22 36.28 1.92
CA ARG A 399 -6.77 37.63 1.95
C ARG A 399 -8.24 37.59 1.57
N THR A 400 -9.09 38.01 2.49
CA THR A 400 -10.53 38.13 2.29
C THR A 400 -10.87 39.49 1.69
N ASN A 401 -11.87 39.52 0.80
CA ASN A 401 -12.43 40.77 0.30
C ASN A 401 -13.38 41.42 1.32
N SER A 402 -13.96 42.56 0.97
CA SER A 402 -14.92 43.31 1.80
C SER A 402 -16.21 42.54 2.13
N SER A 403 -16.52 41.44 1.42
CA SER A 403 -17.65 40.55 1.72
C SER A 403 -17.25 39.30 2.52
N GLY A 404 -15.99 39.19 2.94
CA GLY A 404 -15.47 38.07 3.73
C GLY A 404 -15.06 36.84 2.92
N ALA A 405 -15.18 36.87 1.59
CA ALA A 405 -14.79 35.75 0.73
C ALA A 405 -13.28 35.71 0.50
N ALA A 406 -12.66 34.53 0.68
CA ALA A 406 -11.24 34.26 0.45
C ALA A 406 -10.90 34.12 -1.04
N ILE A 407 -11.11 35.19 -1.79
CA ILE A 407 -10.88 35.22 -3.24
C ILE A 407 -9.42 35.51 -3.62
N SER A 408 -8.58 35.91 -2.66
CA SER A 408 -7.18 36.26 -2.94
C SER A 408 -6.18 35.63 -1.97
N ARG A 409 -4.96 35.38 -2.44
CA ARG A 409 -3.84 34.87 -1.65
C ARG A 409 -2.57 35.65 -1.91
N GLU A 410 -1.87 35.99 -0.83
CA GLU A 410 -0.52 36.52 -0.88
C GLU A 410 0.47 35.35 -0.72
N ILE A 411 1.37 35.19 -1.68
CA ILE A 411 2.30 34.08 -1.78
C ILE A 411 3.72 34.64 -1.76
N HIS A 412 4.55 34.11 -0.89
CA HIS A 412 5.96 34.47 -0.76
C HIS A 412 6.83 33.25 -1.01
N PHE A 413 7.88 33.38 -1.82
CA PHE A 413 8.82 32.30 -2.12
C PHE A 413 10.18 32.86 -2.51
N THR A 414 11.20 32.00 -2.53
CA THR A 414 12.54 32.35 -3.00
C THR A 414 12.93 31.35 -4.10
N PRO A 415 13.07 31.75 -5.37
CA PRO A 415 13.40 30.85 -6.45
C PRO A 415 14.89 30.43 -6.40
N GLU A 416 15.18 29.22 -6.89
CA GLU A 416 16.56 28.70 -7.02
C GLU A 416 17.13 28.81 -8.45
N SER A 417 16.42 29.47 -9.36
CA SER A 417 16.88 29.70 -10.73
C SER A 417 16.50 31.09 -11.23
N ASP A 418 17.33 31.63 -12.10
CA ASP A 418 17.09 32.89 -12.79
C ASP A 418 16.20 32.70 -14.04
N GLY A 419 15.49 33.75 -14.41
CA GLY A 419 14.73 33.85 -15.66
C GLY A 419 13.21 33.81 -15.47
N LEU A 420 12.49 33.77 -16.58
CA LEU A 420 11.02 33.70 -16.57
C LEU A 420 10.54 32.34 -16.08
N ILE A 421 9.65 32.35 -15.09
CA ILE A 421 9.02 31.16 -14.53
C ILE A 421 7.50 31.24 -14.67
N GLU A 422 6.89 30.11 -14.99
CA GLU A 422 5.44 29.90 -14.95
C GLU A 422 5.08 29.24 -13.61
N LEU A 423 4.31 29.93 -12.79
CA LEU A 423 3.84 29.52 -11.47
C LEU A 423 2.36 29.14 -11.53
N ARG A 424 2.04 27.89 -11.20
CA ARG A 424 0.66 27.37 -11.07
C ARG A 424 0.30 27.18 -9.61
N VAL A 425 -0.94 27.49 -9.27
CA VAL A 425 -1.51 27.29 -7.94
C VAL A 425 -2.55 26.18 -8.02
N GLU A 426 -2.39 25.13 -7.24
CA GLU A 426 -3.31 23.98 -7.22
C GLU A 426 -3.93 23.79 -5.83
N ALA A 427 -5.20 23.42 -5.78
CA ALA A 427 -5.87 22.95 -4.58
C ALA A 427 -5.32 21.57 -4.17
N THR A 428 -4.93 21.40 -2.91
CA THR A 428 -4.43 20.10 -2.43
C THR A 428 -5.58 19.09 -2.31
N GLY A 429 -5.65 18.12 -3.23
CA GLY A 429 -6.65 17.05 -3.25
C GLY A 429 -6.13 15.72 -2.69
N ILE A 430 -7.05 14.80 -2.34
CA ILE A 430 -6.73 13.44 -1.85
C ILE A 430 -6.26 12.52 -3.00
N ASP A 431 -6.83 12.70 -4.20
CA ASP A 431 -6.56 11.84 -5.37
C ASP A 431 -5.79 12.56 -6.49
N LYS A 432 -6.20 13.79 -6.86
CA LYS A 432 -5.51 14.64 -7.86
C LYS A 432 -5.59 16.11 -7.44
N PRO A 433 -4.49 16.88 -7.54
CA PRO A 433 -4.55 18.33 -7.40
C PRO A 433 -5.43 18.94 -8.50
N GLU A 434 -6.18 19.99 -8.15
CA GLU A 434 -7.02 20.72 -9.08
C GLU A 434 -6.43 22.12 -9.30
N ASN A 435 -6.29 22.55 -10.56
CA ASN A 435 -5.74 23.88 -10.86
C ASN A 435 -6.71 24.96 -10.40
N LEU A 436 -6.26 25.87 -9.55
CA LEU A 436 -6.99 27.09 -9.24
C LEU A 436 -6.71 28.10 -10.34
N VAL A 437 -7.76 28.58 -10.99
CA VAL A 437 -7.62 29.53 -12.09
C VAL A 437 -7.33 30.91 -11.50
N VAL A 438 -6.17 31.46 -11.84
CA VAL A 438 -5.79 32.82 -11.43
C VAL A 438 -6.39 33.80 -12.42
N GLU A 439 -7.24 34.72 -11.93
CA GLU A 439 -7.85 35.79 -12.73
C GLU A 439 -6.92 37.00 -12.83
N SER A 440 -6.26 37.35 -11.73
CA SER A 440 -5.33 38.49 -11.70
C SER A 440 -4.18 38.28 -10.71
N THR A 441 -3.07 38.99 -10.96
CA THR A 441 -1.85 38.95 -10.15
C THR A 441 -1.34 40.36 -9.87
N SER A 442 -0.72 40.58 -8.71
CA SER A 442 -0.08 41.85 -8.36
C SER A 442 1.32 42.01 -8.98
N LYS A 443 1.92 40.93 -9.47
CA LYS A 443 3.27 40.93 -10.07
C LYS A 443 3.31 39.90 -11.21
N GLY A 444 3.88 40.31 -12.34
CA GLY A 444 3.94 39.49 -13.55
C GLY A 444 2.66 39.56 -14.40
N THR A 445 2.44 38.56 -15.25
CA THR A 445 1.28 38.45 -16.12
C THR A 445 0.57 37.12 -15.92
N VAL A 446 -0.73 37.07 -16.19
CA VAL A 446 -1.51 35.82 -16.19
C VAL A 446 -1.57 35.29 -17.61
N ASP A 447 -1.19 34.03 -17.81
CA ASP A 447 -1.36 33.30 -19.07
C ASP A 447 -1.94 31.92 -18.79
N SER A 448 -3.06 31.61 -19.43
CA SER A 448 -3.71 30.30 -19.35
C SER A 448 -3.98 29.80 -17.92
N GLY A 449 -4.28 30.73 -16.99
CA GLY A 449 -4.55 30.44 -15.57
C GLY A 449 -3.30 30.30 -14.68
N ALA A 450 -2.10 30.47 -15.24
CA ALA A 450 -0.82 30.48 -14.53
C ALA A 450 -0.22 31.89 -14.47
N ILE A 451 0.70 32.12 -13.53
CA ILE A 451 1.36 33.42 -13.34
C ILE A 451 2.77 33.33 -13.94
N ILE A 452 3.08 34.21 -14.88
CA ILE A 452 4.43 34.37 -15.42
C ILE A 452 5.11 35.49 -14.65
N ILE A 453 6.26 35.20 -14.04
CA ILE A 453 7.08 36.22 -13.37
C ILE A 453 8.54 36.05 -13.78
N GLU A 454 9.26 37.16 -13.79
CA GLU A 454 10.72 37.14 -13.80
C GLU A 454 11.23 36.82 -12.40
N ALA A 455 12.04 35.77 -12.28
CA ALA A 455 12.58 35.27 -11.04
C ALA A 455 14.11 35.47 -11.01
N ASN A 456 14.62 35.93 -9.86
CA ASN A 456 16.04 36.04 -9.59
C ASN A 456 16.42 35.12 -8.42
N THR A 457 17.41 34.27 -8.63
CA THR A 457 17.90 33.26 -7.69
C THR A 457 18.21 33.90 -6.34
N GLY A 458 17.63 33.34 -5.27
CA GLY A 458 17.86 33.82 -3.91
C GLY A 458 17.12 35.11 -3.55
N GLN A 459 16.48 35.82 -4.49
CA GLN A 459 15.68 37.00 -4.20
C GLN A 459 14.30 36.61 -3.66
N ARG A 460 13.91 37.19 -2.52
CA ARG A 460 12.59 36.93 -1.94
C ARG A 460 11.50 37.59 -2.78
N GLU A 461 10.58 36.78 -3.29
CA GLU A 461 9.44 37.21 -4.08
C GLU A 461 8.14 37.22 -3.28
N SER A 462 7.24 38.15 -3.65
CA SER A 462 5.93 38.33 -3.04
C SER A 462 4.90 38.68 -4.11
N VAL A 463 3.90 37.82 -4.29
CA VAL A 463 2.85 37.98 -5.29
C VAL A 463 1.48 37.78 -4.65
N THR A 464 0.53 38.67 -4.93
CA THR A 464 -0.87 38.49 -4.57
C THR A 464 -1.65 38.03 -5.78
N VAL A 465 -2.37 36.93 -5.65
CA VAL A 465 -3.15 36.30 -6.71
C VAL A 465 -4.63 36.36 -6.34
N THR A 466 -5.48 36.62 -7.32
CA THR A 466 -6.94 36.57 -7.17
C THR A 466 -7.46 35.42 -8.03
N PHE A 467 -8.26 34.55 -7.43
CA PHE A 467 -8.89 33.42 -8.11
C PHE A 467 -10.23 33.81 -8.70
N ASP A 468 -10.67 33.07 -9.72
CA ASP A 468 -12.01 33.20 -10.29
C ASP A 468 -13.12 32.75 -9.31
N GLU A 469 -12.82 31.80 -8.43
CA GLU A 469 -13.70 31.33 -7.36
C GLU A 469 -13.05 31.41 -5.96
N PRO A 470 -13.81 31.70 -4.88
CA PRO A 470 -13.27 31.74 -3.52
C PRO A 470 -12.70 30.39 -3.07
N TYR A 471 -11.48 30.38 -2.51
CA TYR A 471 -10.82 29.15 -2.07
C TYR A 471 -10.04 29.30 -0.75
N GLU A 472 -10.53 28.64 0.31
CA GLU A 472 -9.95 28.67 1.66
C GLU A 472 -9.01 27.49 1.98
N GLY A 473 -9.00 26.46 1.13
CA GLY A 473 -8.27 25.21 1.38
C GLY A 473 -6.73 25.31 1.27
N PRO A 474 -6.00 24.24 1.55
CA PRO A 474 -4.56 24.17 1.31
C PRO A 474 -4.22 24.27 -0.19
N ILE A 475 -3.11 24.95 -0.52
CA ILE A 475 -2.61 25.09 -1.89
C ILE A 475 -1.21 24.50 -2.07
N GLU A 476 -0.92 24.03 -3.28
CA GLU A 476 0.41 23.66 -3.76
C GLU A 476 0.85 24.61 -4.87
N LEU A 477 2.18 24.81 -5.01
CA LEU A 477 2.77 25.63 -6.07
C LEU A 477 3.64 24.77 -6.97
N ILE A 478 3.45 24.90 -8.27
CA ILE A 478 4.29 24.29 -9.29
C ILE A 478 4.95 25.43 -10.07
N ALA A 479 6.29 25.43 -10.13
CA ALA A 479 7.06 26.39 -10.93
C ALA A 479 7.88 25.67 -11.99
N VAL A 480 7.84 26.18 -13.23
CA VAL A 480 8.63 25.67 -14.35
C VAL A 480 9.27 26.83 -15.12
N SER A 481 10.45 26.60 -15.70
CA SER A 481 11.11 27.60 -16.53
C SER A 481 10.33 27.82 -17.83
N ARG A 482 10.24 29.08 -18.25
CA ARG A 482 9.61 29.49 -19.49
C ARG A 482 10.64 30.19 -20.36
N THR A 483 10.86 29.67 -21.56
CA THR A 483 11.65 30.35 -22.58
C THR A 483 10.76 31.38 -23.26
N GLU A 484 11.24 32.61 -23.46
CA GLU A 484 10.53 33.58 -24.30
C GLU A 484 10.34 32.99 -25.70
N SER A 485 9.09 32.84 -26.11
CA SER A 485 8.78 32.66 -27.53
C SER A 485 9.09 33.98 -28.22
N LEU A 486 10.20 34.04 -28.95
CA LEU A 486 10.44 35.09 -29.94
C LEU A 486 9.24 35.12 -30.89
N GLU A 487 8.36 36.11 -30.74
CA GLU A 487 7.37 36.44 -31.75
C GLU A 487 8.11 36.75 -33.05
N THR A 488 8.02 35.82 -34.00
CA THR A 488 8.49 36.05 -35.36
C THR A 488 7.42 36.89 -36.03
N THR A 489 7.66 38.18 -36.17
CA THR A 489 6.88 39.06 -37.02
C THR A 489 6.96 38.53 -38.46
N THR A 490 5.82 38.09 -39.01
CA THR A 490 5.52 38.13 -40.45
C THR A 490 4.02 38.23 -40.65
#